data_AF-A0A3R6UUF7-F1
#
_entry.id   AF-A0A3R6UUF7-F1
#
_cell.length_a   1.000
_cell.length_b   1.000
_cell.length_c   1.000
_cell.angle_alpha   90.00
_cell.angle_beta   90.00
_cell.angle_gamma   90.00
#
_symmetry.space_group_name_H-M   'P 1'
#
loop_
_entity.id
_entity.type
_entity.pdbx_description
1 polymer ?
#
loop_
_entity_poly.entity_id
_entity_poly.type
_entity_poly.pdbx_seq_one_letter_code
_entity_poly.pdbx_strand_id
1 'polypeptide(L)'
;MHRFAFILTVFPGIIYVILKRLSSLRIHKSSHIYLLSLLIGSIFSMVMFNQWATMLKIFFIVGVALSYIFVESLGIKFNYFVNHAKINLDLLTTIILFPILEEFNFRQLLWVEMTYFNYNYILYIVLSAMAFLVTHIVYQGISAFIKIPFAVGQAIIFFNTQNILIVIIIHLIFNTIVLIDRIENQKLFYR
;
A
#
# COMPACT_ATOMS: atom_id res chain seq x y z
N MET A 1 15.29 19.54 -1.40
CA MET A 1 14.60 18.56 -0.53
C MET A 1 13.35 17.95 -1.18
N HIS A 2 12.47 18.72 -1.83
CA HIS A 2 11.28 18.16 -2.53
C HIS A 2 11.60 17.06 -3.57
N ARG A 3 12.68 17.22 -4.34
CA ARG A 3 13.13 16.19 -5.31
C ARG A 3 13.54 14.88 -4.63
N PHE A 4 14.06 14.95 -3.40
CA PHE A 4 14.42 13.77 -2.63
C PHE A 4 13.18 13.04 -2.13
N ALA A 5 12.18 13.77 -1.63
CA ALA A 5 10.87 13.20 -1.29
C ALA A 5 10.23 12.49 -2.49
N PHE A 6 10.26 13.13 -3.67
CA PHE A 6 9.80 12.50 -4.91
C PHE A 6 10.49 11.18 -5.24
N ILE A 7 11.82 11.13 -5.14
CA ILE A 7 12.58 9.89 -5.37
C ILE A 7 12.15 8.81 -4.36
N LEU A 8 11.94 9.16 -3.09
CA LEU A 8 11.52 8.21 -2.07
C LEU A 8 10.08 7.72 -2.26
N THR A 9 9.18 8.56 -2.78
CA THR A 9 7.81 8.17 -3.14
C THR A 9 7.79 7.19 -4.31
N VAL A 10 8.62 7.43 -5.34
CA VAL A 10 8.72 6.53 -6.51
C VAL A 10 9.47 5.24 -6.16
N PHE A 11 10.48 5.32 -5.28
CA PHE A 11 11.35 4.21 -4.90
C PHE A 11 11.40 4.01 -3.38
N PRO A 12 10.30 3.59 -2.72
CA PRO A 12 10.31 3.28 -1.29
C PRO A 12 11.29 2.14 -0.94
N GLY A 13 11.70 1.36 -1.95
CA GLY A 13 12.77 0.36 -1.86
C GLY A 13 14.09 0.91 -1.30
N ILE A 14 14.40 2.20 -1.50
CA ILE A 14 15.58 2.84 -0.92
C ILE A 14 15.49 2.83 0.61
N ILE A 15 14.34 3.25 1.16
CA ILE A 15 14.08 3.23 2.60
C ILE A 15 14.07 1.79 3.10
N TYR A 16 13.46 0.86 2.37
CA TYR A 16 13.46 -0.56 2.71
C TYR A 16 14.88 -1.12 2.86
N VAL A 17 15.79 -0.85 1.91
CA VAL A 17 17.18 -1.35 1.97
C VAL A 17 17.93 -0.74 3.16
N ILE A 18 17.76 0.56 3.41
CA ILE A 18 18.35 1.24 4.58
C ILE A 18 17.84 0.60 5.87
N LEU A 19 16.52 0.47 6.02
CA LEU A 19 15.89 -0.14 7.18
C LEU A 19 16.34 -1.58 7.36
N LYS A 20 16.43 -2.38 6.30
CA LYS A 20 16.89 -3.77 6.36
C LYS A 20 18.34 -3.89 6.83
N ARG A 21 19.19 -2.95 6.41
CA ARG A 21 20.60 -2.90 6.84
C ARG A 21 20.73 -2.45 8.30
N LEU A 22 19.92 -1.50 8.75
CA LEU A 22 19.86 -1.05 10.14
C LEU A 22 19.17 -2.08 11.05
N SER A 23 18.19 -2.81 10.53
CA SER A 23 17.39 -3.81 11.25
C SER A 23 18.08 -5.17 11.39
N SER A 24 19.37 -5.25 11.06
CA SER A 24 20.31 -6.24 11.60
C SER A 24 20.17 -6.43 13.13
N LEU A 25 19.42 -5.56 13.81
CA LEU A 25 19.25 -5.50 15.25
C LEU A 25 17.92 -5.99 15.86
N ARG A 26 16.81 -6.36 15.17
CA ARG A 26 15.63 -7.08 15.79
C ARG A 26 14.30 -7.20 14.97
N ILE A 27 14.14 -6.64 13.77
CA ILE A 27 12.85 -6.74 13.02
C ILE A 27 12.89 -7.95 12.07
N HIS A 28 12.11 -9.00 12.38
CA HIS A 28 12.25 -10.30 11.70
C HIS A 28 11.48 -10.45 10.37
N LYS A 29 10.37 -9.72 10.12
CA LYS A 29 9.55 -9.92 8.92
C LYS A 29 9.76 -8.84 7.85
N SER A 30 10.08 -9.26 6.62
CA SER A 30 10.27 -8.37 5.46
C SER A 30 9.03 -7.52 5.14
N SER A 31 7.82 -8.07 5.36
CA SER A 31 6.56 -7.36 5.16
C SER A 31 6.43 -6.13 6.06
N HIS A 32 6.88 -6.22 7.32
CA HIS A 32 6.84 -5.10 8.26
C HIS A 32 7.83 -4.00 7.88
N ILE A 33 9.02 -4.37 7.39
CA ILE A 33 10.02 -3.39 6.92
C ILE A 33 9.48 -2.64 5.70
N TYR A 34 8.78 -3.34 4.80
CA TYR A 34 8.12 -2.69 3.66
C TYR A 34 7.02 -1.73 4.08
N LEU A 35 6.14 -2.16 5.00
CA LEU A 35 5.11 -1.29 5.58
C LEU A 35 5.72 -0.02 6.14
N LEU A 36 6.79 -0.17 6.93
CA LEU A 36 7.51 0.94 7.54
C LEU A 36 8.16 1.84 6.47
N SER A 37 8.68 1.26 5.39
CA SER A 37 9.27 2.02 4.28
C SER A 37 8.24 2.92 3.59
N LEU A 38 7.03 2.41 3.34
CA LEU A 38 5.92 3.19 2.78
C LEU A 38 5.47 4.28 3.75
N LEU A 39 5.34 3.99 5.05
CA LEU A 39 4.95 4.95 6.07
C LEU A 39 5.96 6.09 6.21
N ILE A 40 7.25 5.78 6.33
CA ILE A 40 8.31 6.79 6.45
C ILE A 40 8.36 7.65 5.19
N GLY A 41 8.31 7.05 4.01
CA GLY A 41 8.27 7.77 2.73
C GLY A 41 7.07 8.71 2.67
N SER A 42 5.88 8.21 3.03
CA SER A 42 4.66 9.01 3.06
C SER A 42 4.76 10.21 3.99
N ILE A 43 5.17 9.99 5.25
CA ILE A 43 5.31 11.07 6.25
C ILE A 43 6.31 12.12 5.76
N PHE A 44 7.45 11.66 5.24
CA PHE A 44 8.47 12.57 4.72
C PHE A 44 7.93 13.43 3.56
N SER A 45 7.25 12.82 2.59
CA SER A 45 6.65 13.54 1.46
C SER A 45 5.53 14.49 1.92
N MET A 46 4.69 14.11 2.87
CA MET A 46 3.66 15.00 3.40
C MET A 46 4.22 16.26 4.04
N VAL A 47 5.26 16.11 4.86
CA VAL A 47 5.94 17.23 5.52
C VAL A 47 6.56 18.12 4.44
N MET A 48 7.23 17.52 3.46
CA MET A 48 7.88 18.28 2.38
C MET A 48 6.87 19.03 1.51
N PHE A 49 5.69 18.49 1.22
CA PHE A 49 4.69 19.10 0.33
C PHE A 49 3.51 19.75 1.07
N ASN A 50 3.64 19.97 2.38
CA ASN A 50 2.65 20.64 3.24
C ASN A 50 1.24 20.00 3.19
N GLN A 51 1.16 18.66 3.07
CA GLN A 51 -0.08 17.92 2.84
C GLN A 51 -0.80 17.50 4.15
N TRP A 52 -0.92 18.41 5.12
CA TRP A 52 -1.46 18.08 6.47
C TRP A 52 -2.92 17.59 6.45
N ALA A 53 -3.77 18.15 5.58
CA ALA A 53 -5.14 17.68 5.44
C ALA A 53 -5.19 16.22 4.93
N THR A 54 -4.25 15.86 4.05
CA THR A 54 -4.10 14.50 3.53
C THR A 54 -3.56 13.55 4.60
N MET A 55 -2.65 14.01 5.48
CA MET A 55 -2.22 13.25 6.67
C MET A 55 -3.40 12.85 7.57
N LEU A 56 -4.32 13.77 7.86
CA LEU A 56 -5.46 13.50 8.72
C LEU A 56 -6.39 12.42 8.13
N LYS A 57 -6.63 12.44 6.82
CA LYS A 57 -7.46 11.43 6.13
C LYS A 57 -6.88 10.02 6.29
N ILE A 58 -5.56 9.87 6.24
CA ILE A 58 -4.90 8.56 6.38
C ILE A 58 -4.82 8.14 7.83
N PHE A 59 -4.52 9.06 8.75
CA PHE A 59 -4.58 8.76 10.18
C PHE A 59 -5.96 8.24 10.55
N PHE A 60 -7.02 8.77 9.94
CA PHE A 60 -8.36 8.24 10.10
C PHE A 60 -8.51 6.84 9.48
N ILE A 61 -8.14 6.64 8.21
CA ILE A 61 -8.29 5.33 7.52
C ILE A 61 -7.44 4.22 8.16
N VAL A 62 -6.15 4.48 8.40
CA VAL A 62 -5.23 3.57 9.07
C VAL A 62 -5.61 3.44 10.55
N GLY A 63 -6.03 4.52 11.21
CA GLY A 63 -6.51 4.49 12.59
C GLY A 63 -7.75 3.62 12.76
N VAL A 64 -8.68 3.62 11.81
CA VAL A 64 -9.84 2.70 11.79
C VAL A 64 -9.38 1.25 11.59
N ALA A 65 -8.42 1.00 10.69
CA ALA A 65 -7.88 -0.35 10.52
C ALA A 65 -7.13 -0.83 11.78
N LEU A 66 -6.38 0.04 12.44
CA LEU A 66 -5.63 -0.28 13.67
C LEU A 66 -6.53 -0.37 14.90
N SER A 67 -7.61 0.42 14.99
CA SER A 67 -8.56 0.35 16.10
C SER A 67 -9.32 -0.97 16.09
N TYR A 68 -9.64 -1.50 14.91
CA TYR A 68 -10.17 -2.85 14.76
C TYR A 68 -9.22 -3.91 15.34
N ILE A 69 -7.91 -3.82 15.00
CA ILE A 69 -6.87 -4.72 15.54
C ILE A 69 -6.75 -4.58 17.06
N PHE A 70 -6.77 -3.34 17.56
CA PHE A 70 -6.65 -3.07 18.98
C PHE A 70 -7.82 -3.66 19.77
N VAL A 71 -9.06 -3.47 19.29
CA VAL A 71 -10.28 -4.05 19.89
C VAL A 71 -10.22 -5.59 19.89
N GLU A 72 -9.75 -6.20 18.81
CA GLU A 72 -9.53 -7.65 18.74
C GLU A 72 -8.45 -8.12 19.73
N SER A 73 -7.34 -7.38 19.84
CA SER A 73 -6.23 -7.70 20.74
C SER A 73 -6.59 -7.59 22.23
N LEU A 74 -7.57 -6.75 22.57
CA LEU A 74 -8.12 -6.63 23.93
C LEU A 74 -9.07 -7.78 24.30
N GLY A 75 -9.31 -8.74 23.41
CA GLY A 75 -10.19 -9.88 23.67
C GLY A 75 -11.68 -9.50 23.75
N ILE A 76 -12.04 -8.28 23.32
CA ILE A 76 -13.43 -7.82 23.28
C ILE A 76 -14.11 -8.53 22.11
N LYS A 77 -14.84 -9.62 22.41
CA LYS A 77 -15.56 -10.42 21.41
C LYS A 77 -16.68 -9.59 20.78
N PHE A 78 -16.42 -8.98 19.62
CA PHE A 78 -17.48 -8.50 18.72
C PHE A 78 -18.20 -9.72 18.16
N ASN A 79 -19.31 -10.07 18.79
CA ASN A 79 -19.85 -11.43 18.89
C ASN A 79 -20.58 -11.96 17.64
N TYR A 80 -20.22 -11.53 16.42
CA TYR A 80 -20.91 -12.02 15.21
C TYR A 80 -20.00 -12.37 14.02
N PHE A 81 -18.88 -11.67 13.81
CA PHE A 81 -17.91 -12.00 12.74
C PHE A 81 -16.64 -12.72 13.25
N VAL A 82 -16.32 -12.55 14.53
CA VAL A 82 -15.01 -12.93 15.11
C VAL A 82 -14.91 -14.43 15.44
N ASN A 83 -16.03 -15.12 15.72
CA ASN A 83 -15.98 -16.55 16.06
C ASN A 83 -15.62 -17.47 14.88
N HIS A 84 -15.67 -16.98 13.63
CA HIS A 84 -15.41 -17.79 12.42
C HIS A 84 -14.16 -17.37 11.66
N ALA A 85 -13.62 -16.18 11.91
CA ALA A 85 -12.47 -15.67 11.21
C ALA A 85 -11.28 -15.57 12.17
N LYS A 86 -10.45 -16.61 12.24
CA LYS A 86 -9.06 -16.46 12.71
C LYS A 86 -8.31 -15.63 11.66
N ILE A 87 -8.53 -14.32 11.62
CA ILE A 87 -7.86 -13.44 10.67
C ILE A 87 -6.41 -13.32 11.14
N ASN A 88 -5.49 -13.93 10.38
CA ASN A 88 -4.07 -13.80 10.66
C ASN A 88 -3.65 -12.34 10.43
N LEU A 89 -2.88 -11.75 11.35
CA LEU A 89 -2.39 -10.38 11.26
C LEU A 89 -1.66 -10.10 9.93
N ASP A 90 -0.96 -11.12 9.40
CA ASP A 90 -0.28 -11.06 8.09
C ASP A 90 -1.29 -10.92 6.94
N LEU A 91 -2.46 -11.53 7.06
CA LEU A 91 -3.57 -11.49 6.11
C LEU A 91 -4.21 -10.10 6.09
N LEU A 92 -4.47 -9.53 7.27
CA LEU A 92 -4.97 -8.17 7.41
C LEU A 92 -3.99 -7.14 6.83
N THR A 93 -2.69 -7.32 7.09
CA THR A 93 -1.64 -6.44 6.56
C THR A 93 -1.62 -6.48 5.03
N THR A 94 -1.75 -7.66 4.45
CA THR A 94 -1.70 -7.87 2.99
C THR A 94 -2.97 -7.41 2.28
N ILE A 95 -4.15 -7.65 2.86
CA ILE A 95 -5.42 -7.26 2.26
C ILE A 95 -5.68 -5.77 2.46
N ILE A 96 -5.40 -5.22 3.64
CA ILE A 96 -5.89 -3.88 4.01
C ILE A 96 -4.77 -2.85 4.01
N LEU A 97 -3.75 -3.05 4.85
CA LEU A 97 -2.75 -2.01 5.10
C LEU A 97 -1.87 -1.73 3.88
N PHE A 98 -1.45 -2.76 3.15
CA PHE A 98 -0.67 -2.59 1.93
C PHE A 98 -1.43 -1.83 0.85
N PRO A 99 -2.64 -2.23 0.41
CA PRO A 99 -3.38 -1.46 -0.59
C PRO A 99 -3.60 0.00 -0.21
N ILE A 100 -3.94 0.27 1.05
CA ILE A 100 -4.12 1.66 1.52
C ILE A 100 -2.85 2.47 1.34
N LEU A 101 -1.71 1.98 1.82
CA LEU A 101 -0.45 2.71 1.75
C LEU A 101 0.14 2.77 0.34
N GLU A 102 -0.05 1.73 -0.47
CA GLU A 102 0.42 1.70 -1.85
C GLU A 102 -0.35 2.68 -2.72
N GLU A 103 -1.68 2.68 -2.67
CA GLU A 103 -2.46 3.69 -3.41
C GLU A 103 -2.15 5.09 -2.89
N PHE A 104 -1.93 5.22 -1.59
CA PHE A 104 -1.58 6.51 -1.01
C PHE A 104 -0.24 7.08 -1.53
N ASN A 105 0.82 6.27 -1.54
CA ASN A 105 2.12 6.70 -2.08
C ASN A 105 2.07 6.88 -3.60
N PHE A 106 1.61 5.87 -4.32
CA PHE A 106 1.77 5.79 -5.76
C PHE A 106 0.67 6.53 -6.54
N ARG A 107 -0.47 6.84 -5.91
CA ARG A 107 -1.51 7.68 -6.52
C ARG A 107 -1.52 9.08 -5.94
N GLN A 108 -1.85 9.22 -4.66
CA GLN A 108 -2.14 10.54 -4.07
C GLN A 108 -0.87 11.38 -3.93
N LEU A 109 0.17 10.86 -3.25
CA LEU A 109 1.40 11.63 -3.06
C LEU A 109 2.10 11.88 -4.38
N LEU A 110 2.29 10.83 -5.18
CA LEU A 110 2.93 10.99 -6.48
C LEU A 110 2.21 12.02 -7.35
N TRP A 111 0.87 12.06 -7.33
CA TRP A 111 0.11 13.10 -8.06
C TRP A 111 0.40 14.51 -7.56
N VAL A 112 0.40 14.72 -6.23
CA VAL A 112 0.73 16.01 -5.62
C VAL A 112 2.14 16.46 -6.02
N GLU A 113 3.10 15.56 -5.95
CA GLU A 113 4.50 15.84 -6.28
C GLU A 113 4.68 16.14 -7.76
N MET A 114 4.04 15.36 -8.65
CA MET A 114 4.07 15.57 -10.09
C MET A 114 3.45 16.92 -10.47
N THR A 115 2.34 17.28 -9.83
CA THR A 115 1.68 18.58 -10.02
C THR A 115 2.57 19.72 -9.55
N TYR A 116 3.22 19.57 -8.38
CA TYR A 116 4.16 20.57 -7.87
C TYR A 116 5.33 20.84 -8.84
N PHE A 117 5.83 19.81 -9.51
CA PHE A 117 6.89 19.95 -10.52
C PHE A 117 6.39 20.28 -11.93
N ASN A 118 5.08 20.51 -12.13
CA ASN A 118 4.45 20.77 -13.43
C ASN A 118 4.71 19.67 -14.47
N TYR A 119 4.76 18.41 -14.04
CA TYR A 119 4.89 17.29 -14.95
C TYR A 119 3.56 16.90 -15.59
N ASN A 120 3.62 16.35 -16.80
CA ASN A 120 2.41 15.97 -17.54
C ASN A 120 1.77 14.68 -16.97
N TYR A 121 0.48 14.51 -17.27
CA TYR A 121 -0.30 13.39 -16.76
C TYR A 121 0.13 12.03 -17.30
N ILE A 122 0.69 11.97 -18.52
CA ILE A 122 1.20 10.72 -19.11
C ILE A 122 2.35 10.19 -18.28
N LEU A 123 3.29 11.07 -17.90
CA LEU A 123 4.41 10.74 -17.04
C LEU A 123 3.92 10.30 -15.65
N TYR A 124 2.85 10.92 -15.14
CA TYR A 124 2.24 10.47 -13.88
C TYR A 124 1.76 9.02 -14.00
N ILE A 125 0.96 8.68 -15.03
CA ILE A 125 0.43 7.32 -15.23
C ILE A 125 1.58 6.31 -15.32
N VAL A 126 2.62 6.62 -16.10
CA VAL A 126 3.79 5.75 -16.26
C VAL A 126 4.53 5.56 -14.95
N LEU A 127 4.90 6.63 -14.25
CA LEU A 127 5.63 6.53 -12.98
C LEU A 127 4.80 5.86 -11.88
N SER A 128 3.51 6.15 -11.84
CA SER A 128 2.56 5.57 -10.90
C SER A 128 2.42 4.05 -11.08
N ALA A 129 2.36 3.59 -12.33
CA ALA A 129 2.34 2.16 -12.65
C ALA A 129 3.71 1.49 -12.42
N MET A 130 4.81 2.16 -12.76
CA MET A 130 6.16 1.63 -12.58
C MET A 130 6.56 1.53 -11.11
N ALA A 131 6.25 2.53 -10.29
CA ALA A 131 6.50 2.49 -8.84
C ALA A 131 5.79 1.28 -8.21
N PHE A 132 4.51 1.08 -8.56
CA PHE A 132 3.74 -0.08 -8.12
C PHE A 132 4.34 -1.42 -8.61
N LEU A 133 4.77 -1.50 -9.87
CA LEU A 133 5.36 -2.72 -10.42
C LEU A 133 6.69 -3.06 -9.75
N VAL A 134 7.58 -2.08 -9.58
CA VAL A 134 8.92 -2.27 -9.01
C VAL A 134 8.82 -2.82 -7.59
N THR A 135 7.90 -2.31 -6.76
CA THR A 135 7.72 -2.85 -5.41
C THR A 135 7.21 -4.28 -5.41
N HIS A 136 6.37 -4.64 -6.38
CA HIS A 136 5.83 -5.99 -6.51
C HIS A 136 6.82 -7.00 -7.09
N ILE A 137 7.70 -6.59 -8.01
CA ILE A 137 8.73 -7.47 -8.58
C ILE A 137 9.62 -8.05 -7.49
N VAL A 138 9.94 -7.27 -6.44
CA VAL A 138 10.77 -7.73 -5.30
C VAL A 138 10.16 -8.95 -4.59
N TYR A 139 8.83 -9.05 -4.54
CA TYR A 139 8.12 -10.12 -3.81
C TYR A 139 7.56 -11.21 -4.72
N GLN A 140 7.16 -10.85 -5.95
CA GLN A 140 6.42 -11.71 -6.86
C GLN A 140 7.21 -12.08 -8.13
N GLY A 141 8.42 -11.54 -8.30
CA GLY A 141 9.25 -11.78 -9.47
C GLY A 141 8.51 -11.44 -10.78
N ILE A 142 8.64 -12.32 -11.78
CA ILE A 142 8.05 -12.13 -13.12
C ILE A 142 6.52 -12.11 -13.08
N SER A 143 5.87 -12.76 -12.11
CA SER A 143 4.40 -12.73 -12.00
C SER A 143 3.82 -11.34 -11.72
N ALA A 144 4.65 -10.40 -11.24
CA ALA A 144 4.24 -9.01 -11.01
C ALA A 144 3.82 -8.29 -12.29
N PHE A 145 4.35 -8.68 -13.46
CA PHE A 145 4.05 -8.04 -14.74
C PHE A 145 2.57 -8.17 -15.13
N ILE A 146 1.89 -9.22 -14.66
CA ILE A 146 0.44 -9.42 -14.86
C ILE A 146 -0.37 -8.28 -14.21
N LYS A 147 0.20 -7.59 -13.21
CA LYS A 147 -0.45 -6.47 -12.52
C LYS A 147 -0.29 -5.13 -13.23
N ILE A 148 0.46 -5.05 -14.34
CA ILE A 148 0.63 -3.78 -15.09
C ILE A 148 -0.72 -3.20 -15.54
N PRO A 149 -1.64 -3.97 -16.17
CA PRO A 149 -2.94 -3.43 -16.56
C PRO A 149 -3.73 -2.91 -15.36
N PHE A 150 -3.66 -3.60 -14.22
CA PHE A 150 -4.30 -3.16 -12.99
C PHE A 150 -3.70 -1.84 -12.49
N ALA A 151 -2.37 -1.73 -12.42
CA ALA A 151 -1.68 -0.52 -11.95
C ALA A 151 -1.93 0.70 -12.85
N VAL A 152 -1.94 0.50 -14.18
CA VAL A 152 -2.30 1.55 -15.14
C VAL A 152 -3.76 1.95 -14.99
N GLY A 153 -4.67 0.97 -14.86
CA GLY A 153 -6.10 1.23 -14.62
C GLY A 153 -6.34 2.05 -13.35
N GLN A 154 -5.68 1.70 -12.25
CA GLN A 154 -5.75 2.48 -10.99
C GLN A 154 -5.25 3.92 -11.19
N ALA A 155 -4.13 4.13 -11.88
CA ALA A 155 -3.61 5.46 -12.15
C ALA A 155 -4.57 6.31 -13.00
N ILE A 156 -5.20 5.71 -14.01
CA ILE A 156 -6.21 6.39 -14.85
C ILE A 156 -7.46 6.73 -14.03
N ILE A 157 -7.97 5.78 -13.23
CA ILE A 157 -9.15 6.01 -12.37
C ILE A 157 -8.86 7.15 -11.38
N PHE A 158 -7.70 7.12 -10.72
CA PHE A 158 -7.32 8.20 -9.80
C PHE A 158 -7.18 9.52 -10.53
N PHE A 159 -6.52 9.56 -11.70
CA PHE A 159 -6.34 10.79 -12.47
C PHE A 159 -7.69 11.48 -12.77
N ASN A 160 -8.69 10.71 -13.19
CA ASN A 160 -10.02 11.23 -13.53
C ASN A 160 -10.89 11.58 -12.32
N THR A 161 -10.78 10.83 -11.22
CA THR A 161 -11.68 10.98 -10.06
C THR A 161 -11.07 11.82 -8.94
N GLN A 162 -9.74 11.89 -8.86
CA GLN A 162 -8.97 12.45 -7.74
C GLN A 162 -9.43 11.91 -6.38
N ASN A 163 -10.01 10.71 -6.36
CA ASN A 163 -10.62 10.11 -5.19
C ASN A 163 -9.85 8.86 -4.77
N ILE A 164 -8.99 9.05 -3.77
CA ILE A 164 -8.16 7.97 -3.22
C ILE A 164 -8.97 6.80 -2.65
N LEU A 165 -10.20 7.04 -2.17
CA LEU A 165 -11.04 5.97 -1.61
C LEU A 165 -11.49 5.00 -2.68
N ILE A 166 -11.81 5.48 -3.89
CA ILE A 166 -12.24 4.62 -5.01
C ILE A 166 -11.12 3.64 -5.37
N VAL A 167 -9.91 4.14 -5.56
CA VAL A 167 -8.76 3.28 -5.93
C VAL A 167 -8.37 2.32 -4.80
N ILE A 168 -8.43 2.77 -3.54
CA ILE A 168 -8.23 1.87 -2.39
C ILE A 168 -9.27 0.74 -2.42
N ILE A 169 -10.57 1.06 -2.55
CA ILE A 169 -11.64 0.04 -2.55
C ILE A 169 -11.43 -0.96 -3.68
N ILE A 170 -11.13 -0.50 -4.90
CA ILE A 170 -10.89 -1.39 -6.04
C ILE A 170 -9.68 -2.29 -5.76
N HIS A 171 -8.61 -1.75 -5.16
CA HIS A 171 -7.44 -2.54 -4.80
C HIS A 171 -7.72 -3.55 -3.67
N LEU A 172 -8.48 -3.18 -2.65
CA LEU A 172 -8.95 -4.13 -1.62
C LEU A 172 -9.76 -5.28 -2.24
N ILE A 173 -10.68 -4.97 -3.16
CA ILE A 173 -11.49 -5.97 -3.88
C ILE A 173 -10.58 -6.89 -4.70
N PHE A 174 -9.66 -6.33 -5.49
CA PHE A 174 -8.73 -7.10 -6.30
C PHE A 174 -7.88 -8.06 -5.45
N ASN A 175 -7.26 -7.58 -4.36
CA ASN A 175 -6.46 -8.43 -3.48
C ASN A 175 -7.31 -9.48 -2.76
N THR A 176 -8.57 -9.18 -2.45
CA THR A 176 -9.50 -10.15 -1.87
C THR A 176 -9.84 -11.26 -2.88
N ILE A 177 -10.11 -10.93 -4.14
CA ILE A 177 -10.37 -11.91 -5.21
C ILE A 177 -9.15 -12.82 -5.41
N VAL A 178 -7.95 -12.24 -5.51
CA VAL A 178 -6.70 -13.00 -5.67
C VAL A 178 -6.45 -13.93 -4.49
N LEU A 179 -6.81 -13.50 -3.27
CA LEU A 179 -6.70 -14.35 -2.08
C LEU A 179 -7.68 -15.52 -2.12
N ILE A 180 -8.94 -15.27 -2.49
CA ILE A 180 -9.97 -16.31 -2.58
C ILE A 180 -9.53 -17.39 -3.59
N ASP A 181 -9.12 -16.98 -4.79
CA ASP A 181 -8.60 -17.88 -5.83
C ASP A 181 -7.43 -18.73 -5.31
N ARG A 182 -6.48 -18.11 -4.59
CA ARG A 182 -5.35 -18.83 -4.00
C ARG A 182 -5.79 -19.89 -2.97
N ILE A 183 -6.78 -19.59 -2.15
CA ILE A 183 -7.31 -20.53 -1.15
C ILE A 183 -8.03 -21.71 -1.83
N GLU A 184 -8.82 -21.44 -2.87
CA GLU A 184 -9.52 -22.48 -3.63
C GLU A 184 -8.56 -23.41 -4.35
N ASN A 185 -7.56 -22.85 -5.03
CA ASN A 185 -6.53 -23.63 -5.73
C ASN A 185 -5.70 -24.48 -4.76
N GLN A 186 -5.40 -24.01 -3.55
CA GLN A 186 -4.74 -24.84 -2.53
C GLN A 186 -5.62 -26.00 -2.07
N LYS A 187 -6.93 -25.79 -1.87
CA LYS A 187 -7.85 -26.87 -1.46
C LYS A 187 -8.00 -27.97 -2.50
N LEU A 188 -7.87 -27.65 -3.79
CA LEU A 188 -7.92 -28.64 -4.88
C LEU A 188 -6.69 -29.54 -4.93
N PHE A 189 -5.52 -29.07 -4.49
CA PHE A 189 -4.27 -29.85 -4.46
C PHE A 189 -4.15 -30.82 -3.26
N TYR A 190 -4.97 -30.65 -2.23
CA TYR A 190 -5.01 -31.51 -1.04
C TYR A 190 -6.27 -32.41 -0.99
N ARG A 191 -6.99 -32.53 -2.11
CA ARG A 191 -8.06 -33.52 -2.32
C ARG A 191 -7.55 -34.59 -3.29
#